data_AF-A0A519CXX5-F1
#
_entry.id   AF-A0A519CXX5-F1
#
_cell.length_a   1.000
_cell.length_b   1.000
_cell.length_c   1.000
_cell.angle_alpha   90.00
_cell.angle_beta   90.00
_cell.angle_gamma   90.00
#
_symmetry.space_group_name_H-M   'P 1'
#
loop_
_entity.id
_entity.type
_entity.pdbx_description
1 polymer ?
#
loop_
_entity_poly.entity_id
_entity_poly.type
_entity_poly.pdbx_seq_one_letter_code
_entity_poly.pdbx_strand_id
1 'polypeptide(L)'
;MNSEDEFDAWQFIDWDIDTDTLQFQLHAIEAWNQKNPDVKGHWDQWPDEMGELIVLPSGYIAPPWKTEPILSEEEETSLKQDWLKVAQLVSENENIEIEENTFTVKGKHGSTFRFDVSMEFSRWLPPNSLDSHIQSLRNIRNGARNRGYLDNHIANLEASFDSWKIETTVEEADLVFHDFPPHMVELKDCQYEGYYTFADPTEDSFPISLIAFIEMLIEDEEIWRMIHSQSLERRKALDEFDKKWPNGRPEDWMYL
;
A
#
# COMPACT_ATOMS: atom_id res chain seq x y z
N MET A 1 -48.75 -4.29 -13.10
CA MET A 1 -47.77 -3.42 -12.42
C MET A 1 -46.88 -4.38 -11.67
N ASN A 2 -45.79 -4.81 -12.31
CA ASN A 2 -44.69 -5.45 -11.59
C ASN A 2 -43.95 -4.31 -10.90
N SER A 3 -43.82 -4.36 -9.58
CA SER A 3 -42.76 -3.62 -8.91
C SER A 3 -41.45 -4.14 -9.50
N GLU A 4 -40.68 -3.27 -10.14
CA GLU A 4 -39.26 -3.54 -10.35
C GLU A 4 -38.69 -3.74 -8.95
N ASP A 5 -38.24 -4.96 -8.64
CA ASP A 5 -37.48 -5.22 -7.42
C ASP A 5 -36.21 -4.37 -7.51
N GLU A 6 -36.21 -3.24 -6.80
CA GLU A 6 -35.07 -2.33 -6.68
C GLU A 6 -33.87 -3.15 -6.17
N PHE A 7 -32.74 -3.07 -6.88
CA PHE A 7 -31.56 -3.84 -6.53
C PHE A 7 -31.05 -3.41 -5.14
N ASP A 8 -31.06 -4.35 -4.20
CA ASP A 8 -30.57 -4.13 -2.84
C ASP A 8 -29.15 -4.69 -2.68
N ALA A 9 -28.18 -3.81 -2.84
CA ALA A 9 -26.77 -4.16 -2.80
C ALA A 9 -26.31 -4.68 -1.42
N TRP A 10 -27.03 -4.34 -0.35
CA TRP A 10 -26.72 -4.73 1.03
C TRP A 10 -26.81 -6.24 1.26
N GLN A 11 -27.56 -6.96 0.43
CA GLN A 11 -27.71 -8.41 0.51
C GLN A 11 -26.46 -9.19 0.06
N PHE A 12 -25.54 -8.51 -0.62
CA PHE A 12 -24.30 -9.10 -1.16
C PHE A 12 -23.05 -8.68 -0.38
N ILE A 13 -23.22 -7.85 0.65
CA ILE A 13 -22.15 -7.47 1.57
C ILE A 13 -21.89 -8.63 2.53
N ASP A 14 -20.61 -8.96 2.69
CA ASP A 14 -20.14 -9.83 3.75
C ASP A 14 -19.92 -8.99 5.00
N TRP A 15 -20.84 -9.13 5.96
CA TRP A 15 -20.85 -8.37 7.21
C TRP A 15 -19.90 -8.93 8.27
N ASP A 16 -19.23 -10.06 8.00
CA ASP A 16 -18.18 -10.59 8.88
C ASP A 16 -16.83 -9.85 8.67
N ILE A 17 -16.71 -9.06 7.60
CA ILE A 17 -15.54 -8.22 7.32
C ILE A 17 -15.68 -6.88 8.07
N ASP A 18 -14.61 -6.45 8.75
CA ASP A 18 -14.59 -5.17 9.47
C ASP A 18 -14.72 -3.98 8.49
N THR A 19 -15.71 -3.12 8.74
CA THR A 19 -16.07 -1.98 7.89
C THR A 19 -14.96 -0.94 7.73
N ASP A 20 -14.03 -0.88 8.69
CA ASP A 20 -12.93 0.08 8.70
C ASP A 20 -11.73 -0.38 7.84
N THR A 21 -11.81 -1.57 7.23
CA THR A 21 -10.73 -2.19 6.45
C THR A 21 -10.86 -1.95 4.96
N LEU A 22 -9.74 -1.92 4.24
CA LEU A 22 -9.74 -1.84 2.77
C LEU A 22 -10.44 -3.04 2.13
N GLN A 23 -10.33 -4.24 2.71
CA GLN A 23 -11.06 -5.43 2.26
C GLN A 23 -12.56 -5.15 2.17
N PHE A 24 -13.16 -4.57 3.22
CA PHE A 24 -14.59 -4.22 3.19
C PHE A 24 -14.89 -3.20 2.08
N GLN A 25 -14.07 -2.16 1.95
CA GLN A 25 -14.27 -1.11 0.96
C GLN A 25 -14.25 -1.67 -0.47
N LEU A 26 -13.29 -2.54 -0.79
CA LEU A 26 -13.20 -3.19 -2.10
C LEU A 26 -14.33 -4.20 -2.31
N HIS A 27 -14.69 -4.97 -1.28
CA HIS A 27 -15.82 -5.93 -1.32
C HIS A 27 -17.15 -5.23 -1.59
N ALA A 28 -17.39 -4.07 -0.96
CA ALA A 28 -18.60 -3.29 -1.19
C ALA A 28 -18.70 -2.80 -2.64
N ILE A 29 -17.58 -2.30 -3.19
CA ILE A 29 -17.48 -1.87 -4.59
C ILE A 29 -17.68 -3.07 -5.54
N GLU A 30 -17.09 -4.22 -5.25
CA GLU A 30 -17.27 -5.46 -6.02
C GLU A 30 -18.73 -5.92 -6.01
N ALA A 31 -19.34 -6.00 -4.84
CA ALA A 31 -20.73 -6.43 -4.67
C ALA A 31 -21.68 -5.57 -5.51
N TRP A 32 -21.48 -4.25 -5.51
CA TRP A 32 -22.21 -3.34 -6.39
C TRP A 32 -22.00 -3.66 -7.87
N ASN A 33 -20.75 -3.67 -8.33
CA ASN A 33 -20.42 -3.76 -9.76
C ASN A 33 -20.64 -5.15 -10.37
N GLN A 34 -20.64 -6.22 -9.57
CA GLN A 34 -20.90 -7.58 -10.06
C GLN A 34 -22.36 -8.01 -9.98
N LYS A 35 -23.12 -7.51 -9.00
CA LYS A 35 -24.48 -8.01 -8.69
C LYS A 35 -25.58 -7.10 -9.18
N ASN A 36 -25.32 -5.79 -9.30
CA ASN A 36 -26.31 -4.84 -9.79
C ASN A 36 -26.62 -5.11 -11.28
N PRO A 37 -27.87 -5.45 -11.65
CA PRO A 37 -28.24 -5.74 -13.04
C PRO A 37 -27.98 -4.59 -14.02
N ASP A 38 -27.97 -3.35 -13.55
CA ASP A 38 -27.84 -2.15 -14.39
C ASP A 38 -26.38 -1.81 -14.72
N VAL A 39 -25.43 -2.29 -13.92
CA VAL A 39 -23.99 -2.02 -14.09
C VAL A 39 -23.14 -3.28 -14.19
N LYS A 40 -23.76 -4.46 -14.22
CA LYS A 40 -23.05 -5.74 -14.14
C LYS A 40 -21.90 -5.85 -15.15
N GLY A 41 -20.67 -5.93 -14.63
CA GLY A 41 -19.45 -6.07 -15.44
C GLY A 41 -18.95 -4.77 -16.08
N HIS A 42 -19.57 -3.64 -15.75
CA HIS A 42 -19.15 -2.29 -16.09
C HIS A 42 -18.70 -1.59 -14.81
N TRP A 43 -17.39 -1.63 -14.55
CA TRP A 43 -16.75 -1.00 -13.39
C TRP A 43 -16.54 0.51 -13.58
N ASP A 44 -17.59 1.21 -14.00
CA ASP A 44 -17.57 2.65 -14.29
C ASP A 44 -18.49 3.47 -13.38
N GLN A 45 -19.32 2.80 -12.56
CA GLN A 45 -20.24 3.45 -11.65
C GLN A 45 -19.83 3.28 -10.18
N TRP A 46 -19.77 4.40 -9.47
CA TRP A 46 -19.50 4.41 -8.04
C TRP A 46 -20.77 4.02 -7.25
N PRO A 47 -20.65 3.22 -6.18
CA PRO A 47 -21.79 2.84 -5.33
C PRO A 47 -22.22 3.99 -4.39
N ASP A 48 -22.80 5.06 -4.95
CA ASP A 48 -23.23 6.23 -4.17
C ASP A 48 -24.29 5.87 -3.10
N GLU A 49 -25.11 4.84 -3.34
CA GLU A 49 -26.12 4.35 -2.39
C GLU A 49 -25.51 3.71 -1.13
N MET A 50 -24.27 3.25 -1.21
CA MET A 50 -23.54 2.67 -0.06
C MET A 50 -22.76 3.73 0.76
N GLY A 51 -22.91 5.01 0.41
CA GLY A 51 -21.99 6.10 0.73
C GLY A 51 -21.44 6.14 2.15
N GLU A 52 -22.28 6.13 3.20
CA GLU A 52 -21.80 6.34 4.59
C GLU A 52 -20.84 5.26 5.10
N LEU A 53 -20.82 4.07 4.49
CA LEU A 53 -19.92 2.98 4.85
C LEU A 53 -18.65 2.95 4.00
N ILE A 54 -18.64 3.63 2.84
CA ILE A 54 -17.49 3.70 1.97
C ILE A 54 -16.70 4.97 2.25
N VAL A 55 -15.52 4.82 2.87
CA VAL A 55 -14.62 5.94 3.20
C VAL A 55 -13.69 6.31 2.04
N LEU A 56 -13.63 5.48 0.99
CA LEU A 56 -13.00 5.83 -0.28
C LEU A 56 -13.85 6.88 -1.02
N PRO A 57 -13.25 7.76 -1.85
CA PRO A 57 -11.84 7.77 -2.26
C PRO A 57 -10.88 8.47 -1.27
N SER A 58 -11.38 9.17 -0.25
CA SER A 58 -10.52 9.94 0.68
C SER A 58 -9.75 9.05 1.66
N GLY A 59 -10.23 7.84 1.92
CA GLY A 59 -9.61 6.87 2.82
C GLY A 59 -9.72 7.23 4.30
N TYR A 60 -10.45 8.31 4.63
CA TYR A 60 -10.79 8.68 6.00
C TYR A 60 -12.01 9.59 6.03
N ILE A 61 -12.73 9.54 7.15
CA ILE A 61 -13.87 10.42 7.42
C ILE A 61 -13.36 11.73 8.01
N ALA A 62 -13.67 12.84 7.35
CA ALA A 62 -13.33 14.17 7.86
C ALA A 62 -14.02 14.43 9.20
N PRO A 63 -13.33 15.08 10.18
CA PRO A 63 -13.99 15.48 11.40
C PRO A 63 -15.15 16.47 11.14
N PRO A 64 -16.24 16.45 11.95
CA PRO A 64 -17.43 17.25 11.70
C PRO A 64 -17.21 18.77 11.62
N TRP A 65 -16.10 19.27 12.18
CA TRP A 65 -15.75 20.69 12.17
C TRP A 65 -14.99 21.14 10.91
N LYS A 66 -14.55 20.21 10.04
CA LYS A 66 -13.91 20.53 8.77
C LYS A 66 -15.00 20.69 7.70
N THR A 67 -15.35 21.93 7.38
CA THR A 67 -16.45 22.25 6.46
C THR A 67 -16.03 22.36 5.00
N GLU A 68 -14.73 22.47 4.73
CA GLU A 68 -14.20 22.49 3.37
C GLU A 68 -13.97 21.05 2.89
N PRO A 69 -14.43 20.71 1.67
CA PRO A 69 -14.19 19.39 1.09
C PRO A 69 -12.68 19.14 0.97
N ILE A 70 -12.27 17.90 1.27
CA ILE A 70 -10.85 17.51 1.25
C ILE A 70 -10.31 17.49 -0.18
N LEU A 71 -11.16 17.10 -1.12
CA LEU A 71 -10.87 16.95 -2.55
C LEU A 71 -11.80 17.89 -3.32
N SER A 72 -11.32 18.39 -4.46
CA SER A 72 -12.21 18.98 -5.45
C SER A 72 -13.12 17.90 -6.07
N GLU A 73 -14.24 18.32 -6.67
CA GLU A 73 -15.17 17.40 -7.35
C GLU A 73 -14.48 16.62 -8.48
N GLU A 74 -13.56 17.26 -9.21
CA GLU A 74 -12.76 16.63 -10.26
C GLU A 74 -11.81 15.56 -9.70
N GLU A 75 -11.09 15.87 -8.61
CA GLU A 75 -10.20 14.93 -7.93
C GLU A 75 -10.96 13.74 -7.33
N GLU A 76 -12.10 14.00 -6.68
CA GLU A 76 -12.95 12.95 -6.11
C GLU A 76 -13.44 12.00 -7.20
N THR A 77 -13.95 12.54 -8.31
CA THR A 77 -14.44 11.75 -9.45
C THR A 77 -13.32 10.91 -10.05
N SER A 78 -12.12 11.49 -10.24
CA SER A 78 -10.96 10.76 -10.77
C SER A 78 -10.53 9.63 -9.84
N LEU A 79 -10.43 9.88 -8.54
CA LEU A 79 -10.03 8.87 -7.57
C LEU A 79 -11.06 7.75 -7.42
N LYS A 80 -12.36 8.05 -7.51
CA LYS A 80 -13.42 7.02 -7.55
C LYS A 80 -13.19 6.05 -8.73
N GLN A 81 -12.89 6.58 -9.91
CA GLN A 81 -12.58 5.76 -11.09
C GLN A 81 -11.31 4.93 -10.91
N ASP A 82 -10.29 5.48 -10.25
CA ASP A 82 -9.05 4.74 -10.00
C ASP A 82 -9.26 3.62 -8.95
N TRP A 83 -10.06 3.86 -7.92
CA TRP A 83 -10.42 2.82 -6.94
C TRP A 83 -11.33 1.73 -7.51
N LEU A 84 -12.21 2.06 -8.45
CA LEU A 84 -12.98 1.06 -9.21
C LEU A 84 -12.05 0.09 -9.96
N LYS A 85 -10.97 0.60 -10.57
CA LYS A 85 -9.96 -0.25 -11.22
C LYS A 85 -9.22 -1.14 -10.22
N VAL A 86 -8.92 -0.65 -9.02
CA VAL A 86 -8.31 -1.48 -7.95
C VAL A 86 -9.26 -2.60 -7.56
N ALA A 87 -10.52 -2.28 -7.27
CA ALA A 87 -11.51 -3.29 -6.89
C ALA A 87 -11.71 -4.34 -8.00
N GLN A 88 -11.73 -3.90 -9.27
CA GLN A 88 -11.77 -4.79 -10.42
C GLN A 88 -10.55 -5.72 -10.48
N LEU A 89 -9.34 -5.16 -10.35
CA LEU A 89 -8.09 -5.93 -10.38
C LEU A 89 -8.07 -7.02 -9.31
N VAL A 90 -8.45 -6.68 -8.07
CA VAL A 90 -8.49 -7.62 -6.94
C VAL A 90 -9.54 -8.71 -7.16
N SER A 91 -10.73 -8.33 -7.62
CA SER A 91 -11.84 -9.25 -7.85
C SER A 91 -11.56 -10.25 -9.00
N GLU A 92 -10.90 -9.80 -10.06
CA GLU A 92 -10.70 -10.61 -11.28
C GLU A 92 -9.41 -11.46 -11.26
N ASN A 93 -8.52 -11.29 -10.28
CA ASN A 93 -7.20 -11.92 -10.27
C ASN A 93 -6.99 -12.86 -9.08
N GLU A 94 -6.94 -14.17 -9.37
CA GLU A 94 -6.74 -15.23 -8.37
C GLU A 94 -5.38 -15.20 -7.64
N ASN A 95 -4.42 -14.42 -8.13
CA ASN A 95 -3.11 -14.27 -7.49
C ASN A 95 -3.10 -13.20 -6.41
N ILE A 96 -4.20 -12.47 -6.23
CA ILE A 96 -4.35 -11.43 -5.22
C ILE A 96 -5.32 -11.91 -4.15
N GLU A 97 -4.90 -11.78 -2.90
CA GLU A 97 -5.73 -11.98 -1.74
C GLU A 97 -5.61 -10.75 -0.85
N ILE A 98 -6.72 -10.33 -0.25
CA ILE A 98 -6.75 -9.25 0.72
C ILE A 98 -7.48 -9.71 1.99
N GLU A 99 -6.80 -9.57 3.12
CA GLU A 99 -7.33 -9.81 4.46
C GLU A 99 -7.17 -8.52 5.26
N GLU A 100 -8.28 -7.94 5.70
CA GLU A 100 -8.35 -6.61 6.30
C GLU A 100 -7.68 -5.53 5.42
N ASN A 101 -6.45 -5.14 5.75
CA ASN A 101 -5.65 -4.17 4.99
C ASN A 101 -4.42 -4.81 4.32
N THR A 102 -4.18 -6.10 4.55
CA THR A 102 -3.00 -6.83 4.08
C THR A 102 -3.27 -7.44 2.72
N PHE A 103 -2.50 -7.04 1.71
CA PHE A 103 -2.41 -7.76 0.45
C PHE A 103 -1.45 -8.92 0.55
N THR A 104 -1.82 -10.06 -0.02
CA THR A 104 -0.94 -11.17 -0.36
C THR A 104 -0.98 -11.38 -1.87
N VAL A 105 0.16 -11.19 -2.54
CA VAL A 105 0.28 -11.30 -3.99
C VAL A 105 1.21 -12.46 -4.36
N LYS A 106 0.72 -13.37 -5.21
CA LYS A 106 1.47 -14.51 -5.73
C LYS A 106 2.09 -14.17 -7.08
N GLY A 107 3.41 -14.18 -7.13
CA GLY A 107 4.17 -13.96 -8.35
C GLY A 107 4.10 -15.16 -9.31
N LYS A 108 4.18 -14.90 -10.62
CA LYS A 108 4.16 -15.94 -11.67
C LYS A 108 5.28 -16.98 -11.54
N HIS A 109 6.38 -16.64 -10.87
CA HIS A 109 7.52 -17.53 -10.66
C HIS A 109 7.56 -18.16 -9.26
N GLY A 110 6.51 -17.96 -8.46
CA GLY A 110 6.31 -18.60 -7.16
C GLY A 110 6.75 -17.76 -5.96
N SER A 111 7.18 -16.52 -6.16
CA SER A 111 7.38 -15.59 -5.05
C SER A 111 6.04 -15.24 -4.40
N THR A 112 6.07 -14.92 -3.11
CA THR A 112 4.93 -14.37 -2.38
C THR A 112 5.34 -13.04 -1.79
N PHE A 113 4.49 -12.04 -1.96
CA PHE A 113 4.71 -10.68 -1.49
C PHE A 113 3.56 -10.26 -0.59
N ARG A 114 3.87 -9.55 0.49
CA ARG A 114 2.86 -9.08 1.45
C ARG A 114 3.10 -7.64 1.85
N PHE A 115 2.03 -6.87 2.00
CA PHE A 115 2.09 -5.47 2.42
C PHE A 115 0.73 -5.00 2.92
N ASP A 116 0.72 -4.08 3.89
CA ASP A 116 -0.48 -3.38 4.33
C ASP A 116 -0.72 -2.15 3.47
N VAL A 117 -1.98 -1.85 3.13
CA VAL A 117 -2.37 -0.59 2.51
C VAL A 117 -3.04 0.33 3.53
N SER A 118 -2.50 1.55 3.66
CA SER A 118 -3.16 2.63 4.38
C SER A 118 -3.96 3.52 3.42
N MET A 119 -5.29 3.46 3.53
CA MET A 119 -6.19 4.36 2.82
C MET A 119 -5.99 5.82 3.26
N GLU A 120 -5.97 6.09 4.58
CA GLU A 120 -5.88 7.44 5.17
C GLU A 120 -4.58 8.18 4.80
N PHE A 121 -3.46 7.46 4.66
CA PHE A 121 -2.14 8.04 4.43
C PHE A 121 -1.58 7.77 3.03
N SER A 122 -2.40 7.15 2.16
CA SER A 122 -2.09 6.83 0.77
C SER A 122 -0.71 6.23 0.62
N ARG A 123 -0.45 5.13 1.32
CA ARG A 123 0.83 4.41 1.30
C ARG A 123 0.66 2.94 1.61
N TRP A 124 1.66 2.14 1.25
CA TRP A 124 1.81 0.79 1.79
C TRP A 124 2.93 0.70 2.82
N LEU A 125 2.85 -0.33 3.65
CA LEU A 125 3.74 -0.64 4.78
C LEU A 125 3.98 -2.15 4.83
N PRO A 126 4.93 -2.63 5.65
CA PRO A 126 5.04 -4.05 5.96
C PRO A 126 3.73 -4.63 6.49
N PRO A 127 3.48 -5.93 6.27
CA PRO A 127 2.23 -6.55 6.69
C PRO A 127 2.05 -6.52 8.21
N ASN A 128 0.83 -6.24 8.68
CA ASN A 128 0.47 -6.13 10.11
C ASN A 128 1.17 -5.00 10.87
N SER A 129 1.65 -3.95 10.19
CA SER A 129 2.36 -2.84 10.82
C SER A 129 1.53 -1.55 10.91
N LEU A 130 0.41 -1.49 10.18
CA LEU A 130 -0.40 -0.26 10.06
C LEU A 130 -0.83 0.28 11.42
N ASP A 131 -1.41 -0.55 12.28
CA ASP A 131 -1.93 -0.16 13.60
C ASP A 131 -0.88 0.45 14.50
N SER A 132 0.33 -0.11 14.52
CA SER A 132 1.45 0.45 15.29
C SER A 132 1.89 1.81 14.78
N HIS A 133 1.67 2.09 13.49
CA HIS A 133 2.15 3.29 12.82
C HIS A 133 1.10 4.39 12.67
N ILE A 134 -0.19 4.14 12.88
CA ILE A 134 -1.28 5.13 12.69
C ILE A 134 -0.97 6.47 13.35
N GLN A 135 -0.60 6.48 14.64
CA GLN A 135 -0.35 7.72 15.36
C GLN A 135 0.86 8.48 14.79
N SER A 136 1.91 7.75 14.43
CA SER A 136 3.12 8.29 13.82
C SER A 136 2.85 8.87 12.44
N LEU A 137 2.08 8.19 11.59
CA LEU A 137 1.67 8.66 10.27
C LEU A 137 0.80 9.91 10.36
N ARG A 138 -0.12 9.99 11.34
CA ARG A 138 -0.88 11.23 11.62
C ARG A 138 0.03 12.37 12.04
N ASN A 139 1.02 12.12 12.90
CA ASN A 139 1.99 13.12 13.30
C ASN A 139 2.77 13.65 12.08
N ILE A 140 3.27 12.74 11.22
CA ILE A 140 3.98 13.07 9.99
C ILE A 140 3.12 13.94 9.06
N ARG A 141 1.88 13.51 8.79
CA ARG A 141 0.93 14.25 7.94
C ARG A 141 0.66 15.66 8.47
N ASN A 142 0.56 15.81 9.78
CA ASN A 142 0.32 17.10 10.44
C ASN A 142 1.60 17.96 10.59
N GLY A 143 2.75 17.50 10.10
CA GLY A 143 4.03 18.19 10.22
C GLY A 143 4.66 18.14 11.62
N ALA A 144 4.09 17.37 12.54
CA ALA A 144 4.57 17.22 13.90
C ALA A 144 5.75 16.24 13.95
N ARG A 145 6.98 16.77 13.92
CA ARG A 145 8.20 15.95 14.04
C ARG A 145 8.55 15.56 15.48
N ASN A 146 7.88 16.14 16.48
CA ASN A 146 8.01 15.85 17.91
C ASN A 146 9.46 15.70 18.43
N ARG A 147 10.41 16.49 17.91
CA ARG A 147 11.85 16.42 18.25
C ARG A 147 12.17 16.58 19.75
N GLY A 148 11.24 17.08 20.56
CA GLY A 148 11.38 17.25 22.00
C GLY A 148 11.03 16.02 22.84
N TYR A 149 10.37 15.01 22.26
CA TYR A 149 10.02 13.76 22.92
C TYR A 149 10.63 12.60 22.11
N LEU A 150 11.71 12.02 22.65
CA LEU A 150 12.51 11.02 21.95
C LEU A 150 11.66 9.85 21.43
N ASP A 151 10.75 9.33 22.25
CA ASP A 151 9.90 8.20 21.89
C ASP A 151 9.01 8.51 20.67
N ASN A 152 8.36 9.68 20.66
CA ASN A 152 7.56 10.11 19.52
C ASN A 152 8.43 10.37 18.29
N HIS A 153 9.65 10.87 18.48
CA HIS A 153 10.56 11.10 17.37
C HIS A 153 10.99 9.77 16.72
N ILE A 154 11.35 8.77 17.52
CA ILE A 154 11.72 7.43 17.07
C ILE A 154 10.53 6.77 16.36
N ALA A 155 9.35 6.75 16.98
CA ALA A 155 8.16 6.14 16.37
C ALA A 155 7.77 6.81 15.04
N ASN A 156 7.95 8.14 14.92
CA ASN A 156 7.75 8.84 13.65
C ASN A 156 8.82 8.46 12.61
N LEU A 157 10.08 8.27 13.01
CA LEU A 157 11.13 7.82 12.09
C LEU A 157 10.88 6.40 11.60
N GLU A 158 10.45 5.50 12.49
CA GLU A 158 10.10 4.11 12.16
C GLU A 158 8.94 4.08 11.15
N ALA A 159 7.83 4.77 11.42
CA ALA A 159 6.71 4.84 10.47
C ALA A 159 7.09 5.46 9.11
N SER A 160 7.99 6.45 9.12
CA SER A 160 8.55 7.01 7.88
C SER A 160 9.44 6.03 7.15
N PHE A 161 10.22 5.23 7.88
CA PHE A 161 11.12 4.24 7.32
C PHE A 161 10.38 3.02 6.79
N ASP A 162 9.28 2.59 7.42
CA ASP A 162 8.50 1.45 6.96
C ASP A 162 7.57 1.80 5.80
N SER A 163 7.37 3.09 5.52
CA SER A 163 6.63 3.52 4.33
C SER A 163 7.26 2.96 3.07
N TRP A 164 6.41 2.40 2.20
CA TRP A 164 6.77 1.82 0.91
C TRP A 164 7.53 0.50 0.96
N LYS A 165 7.62 -0.11 2.14
CA LYS A 165 8.28 -1.39 2.34
C LYS A 165 7.31 -2.55 2.12
N ILE A 166 7.83 -3.65 1.59
CA ILE A 166 7.07 -4.89 1.38
C ILE A 166 7.78 -6.08 2.01
N GLU A 167 7.01 -7.07 2.43
CA GLU A 167 7.51 -8.39 2.79
C GLU A 167 7.62 -9.26 1.53
N THR A 168 8.70 -10.04 1.44
CA THR A 168 8.92 -11.00 0.35
C THR A 168 8.72 -12.43 0.89
N THR A 169 9.39 -13.45 0.34
CA THR A 169 9.38 -14.81 0.90
C THR A 169 10.15 -14.95 2.22
N VAL A 170 10.75 -13.86 2.70
CA VAL A 170 11.50 -13.75 3.94
C VAL A 170 10.76 -12.77 4.86
N GLU A 171 10.60 -13.14 6.13
CA GLU A 171 9.98 -12.29 7.14
C GLU A 171 10.72 -10.94 7.29
N GLU A 172 9.95 -9.87 7.45
CA GLU A 172 10.40 -8.47 7.43
C GLU A 172 11.51 -8.12 8.45
N ALA A 173 11.58 -8.86 9.57
CA ALA A 173 12.52 -8.62 10.66
C ALA A 173 13.91 -9.26 10.42
N ASP A 174 14.15 -9.87 9.26
CA ASP A 174 15.43 -10.50 8.96
C ASP A 174 16.49 -9.47 8.52
N LEU A 175 17.51 -9.30 9.36
CA LEU A 175 18.68 -8.44 9.11
C LEU A 175 19.77 -9.16 8.30
N VAL A 176 19.48 -10.36 7.78
CA VAL A 176 20.42 -11.19 7.03
C VAL A 176 20.34 -10.86 5.53
N PHE A 177 21.40 -11.27 4.81
CA PHE A 177 21.44 -11.24 3.36
C PHE A 177 20.76 -12.48 2.79
N HIS A 178 19.92 -12.28 1.79
CA HIS A 178 19.18 -13.33 1.10
C HIS A 178 19.58 -13.39 -0.37
N ASP A 179 19.65 -14.61 -0.88
CA ASP A 179 19.82 -14.84 -2.31
C ASP A 179 18.53 -14.46 -3.05
N PHE A 180 18.66 -13.94 -4.26
CA PHE A 180 17.50 -13.69 -5.10
C PHE A 180 16.80 -15.01 -5.49
N PRO A 181 15.50 -14.97 -5.80
CA PRO A 181 14.78 -16.18 -6.19
C PRO A 181 15.41 -16.91 -7.39
N PRO A 182 15.25 -18.25 -7.49
CA PRO A 182 15.94 -19.05 -8.50
C PRO A 182 15.66 -18.67 -9.97
N HIS A 183 14.52 -18.04 -10.26
CA HIS A 183 14.18 -17.61 -11.62
C HIS A 183 14.96 -16.38 -12.07
N MET A 184 15.51 -15.59 -11.14
CA MET A 184 16.37 -14.45 -11.42
C MET A 184 17.82 -14.90 -11.69
N VAL A 185 18.01 -15.66 -12.78
CA VAL A 185 19.29 -16.34 -13.10
C VAL A 185 20.47 -15.37 -13.21
N GLU A 186 20.21 -14.15 -13.68
CA GLU A 186 21.20 -13.08 -13.79
C GLU A 186 21.67 -12.54 -12.43
N LEU A 187 20.90 -12.78 -11.35
CA LEU A 187 21.18 -12.33 -9.99
C LEU A 187 21.62 -13.46 -9.05
N LYS A 188 21.90 -14.66 -9.58
CA LYS A 188 22.18 -15.88 -8.79
C LYS A 188 23.34 -15.79 -7.78
N ASP A 189 24.28 -14.88 -8.00
CA ASP A 189 25.47 -14.66 -7.14
C ASP A 189 25.36 -13.31 -6.39
N CYS A 190 24.18 -12.68 -6.45
CA CYS A 190 23.86 -11.44 -5.78
C CYS A 190 22.98 -11.73 -4.56
N GLN A 191 23.02 -10.81 -3.60
CA GLN A 191 22.21 -10.88 -2.39
C GLN A 191 21.56 -9.54 -2.11
N TYR A 192 20.38 -9.55 -1.50
CA TYR A 192 19.68 -8.39 -0.99
C TYR A 192 19.51 -8.48 0.53
N GLU A 193 19.18 -7.37 1.17
CA GLU A 193 18.89 -7.32 2.61
C GLU A 193 17.37 -7.37 2.79
N GLY A 194 16.86 -8.37 3.52
CA GLY A 194 15.41 -8.56 3.71
C GLY A 194 14.72 -7.36 4.36
N TYR A 195 15.44 -6.67 5.25
CA TYR A 195 14.98 -5.44 5.89
C TYR A 195 14.81 -4.23 4.96
N TYR A 196 15.31 -4.27 3.72
CA TYR A 196 15.29 -3.12 2.81
C TYR A 196 14.72 -3.46 1.42
N THR A 197 13.44 -3.78 1.42
CA THR A 197 12.63 -4.12 0.24
C THR A 197 11.62 -3.00 0.00
N PHE A 198 12.09 -1.91 -0.61
CA PHE A 198 11.30 -0.69 -0.85
C PHE A 198 10.77 -0.65 -2.27
N ALA A 199 9.51 -0.28 -2.45
CA ALA A 199 8.91 0.01 -3.73
C ALA A 199 8.15 1.33 -3.62
N ASP A 200 8.70 2.41 -4.18
CA ASP A 200 8.05 3.72 -4.15
C ASP A 200 6.90 3.78 -5.18
N PRO A 201 5.85 4.60 -4.95
CA PRO A 201 4.79 4.82 -5.93
C PRO A 201 5.33 5.52 -7.17
N THR A 202 4.90 5.07 -8.35
CA THR A 202 5.41 5.56 -9.66
C THR A 202 4.41 6.41 -10.43
N GLU A 203 3.15 6.47 -9.99
CA GLU A 203 2.03 7.03 -10.76
C GLU A 203 1.40 8.23 -10.07
N ASP A 204 0.61 9.00 -10.83
CA ASP A 204 0.04 10.29 -10.39
C ASP A 204 -0.95 10.17 -9.22
N SER A 205 -1.67 9.05 -9.12
CA SER A 205 -2.60 8.77 -8.03
C SER A 205 -2.19 7.51 -7.27
N PHE A 206 -2.51 7.48 -5.97
CA PHE A 206 -2.20 6.33 -5.12
C PHE A 206 -2.84 5.03 -5.61
N PRO A 207 -4.13 4.98 -6.01
CA PRO A 207 -4.72 3.73 -6.47
C PRO A 207 -4.11 3.23 -7.78
N ILE A 208 -3.71 4.12 -8.69
CA ILE A 208 -3.00 3.71 -9.92
C ILE A 208 -1.59 3.24 -9.63
N SER A 209 -0.87 3.88 -8.68
CA SER A 209 0.41 3.38 -8.19
C SER A 209 0.28 1.99 -7.57
N LEU A 210 -0.81 1.75 -6.83
CA LEU A 210 -1.10 0.44 -6.24
C LEU A 210 -1.36 -0.63 -7.31
N ILE A 211 -2.08 -0.30 -8.39
CA ILE A 211 -2.27 -1.21 -9.53
C ILE A 211 -0.93 -1.57 -10.17
N ALA A 212 -0.15 -0.57 -10.57
CA ALA A 212 1.16 -0.78 -11.21
C ALA A 212 2.08 -1.60 -10.30
N PHE A 213 2.05 -1.30 -9.00
CA PHE A 213 2.81 -2.03 -8.01
C PHE A 213 2.38 -3.51 -7.92
N ILE A 214 1.08 -3.80 -7.80
CA ILE A 214 0.57 -5.17 -7.75
C ILE A 214 0.89 -5.94 -9.04
N GLU A 215 0.76 -5.31 -10.21
CA GLU A 215 1.09 -5.92 -11.50
C GLU A 215 2.58 -6.29 -11.59
N MET A 216 3.47 -5.41 -11.11
CA MET A 216 4.91 -5.69 -11.00
C MET A 216 5.19 -6.89 -10.09
N LEU A 217 4.47 -7.01 -8.97
CA LEU A 217 4.59 -8.17 -8.06
C LEU A 217 4.10 -9.46 -8.72
N ILE A 218 3.01 -9.41 -9.50
CA ILE A 218 2.49 -10.56 -10.25
C ILE A 218 3.49 -10.99 -11.33
N GLU A 219 4.10 -10.05 -12.05
CA GLU A 219 5.15 -10.37 -13.03
C GLU A 219 6.34 -11.07 -12.40
N ASP A 220 6.65 -10.74 -11.15
CA ASP A 220 7.66 -11.43 -10.34
C ASP A 220 9.08 -11.34 -10.94
N GLU A 221 9.39 -10.29 -11.69
CA GLU A 221 10.75 -10.05 -12.20
C GLU A 221 11.24 -8.64 -11.85
N GLU A 222 10.46 -7.63 -12.23
CA GLU A 222 10.86 -6.22 -12.11
C GLU A 222 11.06 -5.79 -10.65
N ILE A 223 10.23 -6.29 -9.72
CA ILE A 223 10.41 -6.06 -8.28
C ILE A 223 11.80 -6.50 -7.79
N TRP A 224 12.29 -7.65 -8.27
CA TRP A 224 13.61 -8.16 -7.89
C TRP A 224 14.75 -7.36 -8.52
N ARG A 225 14.58 -6.92 -9.77
CA ARG A 225 15.54 -6.03 -10.45
C ARG A 225 15.65 -4.69 -9.71
N MET A 226 14.52 -4.15 -9.25
CA MET A 226 14.46 -2.92 -8.47
C MET A 226 15.16 -3.10 -7.11
N ILE A 227 14.83 -4.15 -6.34
CA ILE A 227 15.48 -4.46 -5.05
C ILE A 227 17.00 -4.64 -5.23
N HIS A 228 17.43 -5.29 -6.31
CA HIS A 228 18.84 -5.43 -6.63
C HIS A 228 19.52 -4.07 -6.91
N SER A 229 18.89 -3.21 -7.71
CA SER A 229 19.41 -1.87 -7.98
C SER A 229 19.58 -1.06 -6.69
N GLN A 230 18.57 -1.06 -5.82
CA GLN A 230 18.62 -0.40 -4.52
C GLN A 230 19.74 -0.95 -3.62
N SER A 231 19.94 -2.28 -3.64
CA SER A 231 21.02 -2.93 -2.89
C SER A 231 22.40 -2.48 -3.38
N LEU A 232 22.60 -2.34 -4.69
CA LEU A 232 23.84 -1.82 -5.27
C LEU A 232 24.07 -0.35 -4.90
N GLU A 233 23.04 0.49 -4.99
CA GLU A 233 23.12 1.90 -4.63
C GLU A 233 23.47 2.09 -3.16
N ARG A 234 22.86 1.31 -2.26
CA ARG A 234 23.15 1.37 -0.83
C ARG A 234 24.58 0.94 -0.53
N ARG A 235 25.05 -0.17 -1.11
CA ARG A 235 26.45 -0.61 -0.95
C ARG A 235 27.43 0.45 -1.43
N LYS A 236 27.14 1.09 -2.57
CA LYS A 236 27.95 2.20 -3.07
C LYS A 236 27.94 3.40 -2.12
N ALA A 237 26.77 3.77 -1.59
CA ALA A 237 26.65 4.85 -0.62
C ALA A 237 27.42 4.54 0.68
N LEU A 238 27.36 3.29 1.16
CA LEU A 238 28.14 2.81 2.31
C LEU A 238 29.64 2.86 2.03
N ASP A 239 30.10 2.40 0.86
CA ASP A 239 31.51 2.48 0.47
C ASP A 239 32.02 3.92 0.39
N GLU A 240 31.22 4.83 -0.17
CA GLU A 240 31.54 6.26 -0.22
C GLU A 240 31.58 6.86 1.19
N PHE A 241 30.67 6.44 2.05
CA PHE A 241 30.60 6.83 3.45
C PHE A 241 31.84 6.39 4.22
N ASP A 242 32.22 5.12 4.10
CA ASP A 242 33.39 4.54 4.77
C ASP A 242 34.70 5.16 4.27
N LYS A 243 34.79 5.49 2.98
CA LYS A 243 35.93 6.24 2.43
C LYS A 243 36.03 7.66 2.99
N LYS A 244 34.89 8.33 3.18
CA LYS A 244 34.84 9.70 3.71
C LYS A 244 35.14 9.75 5.21
N TRP A 245 34.74 8.72 5.96
CA TRP A 245 34.92 8.63 7.40
C TRP A 245 35.45 7.25 7.85
N PRO A 246 36.72 6.94 7.51
CA PRO A 246 37.29 5.59 7.73
C PRO A 246 37.44 5.19 9.20
N ASN A 247 37.37 6.17 10.12
CA ASN A 247 37.45 5.93 11.57
C ASN A 247 36.09 6.11 12.27
N GLY A 248 34.98 6.06 11.52
CA GLY A 248 33.65 6.32 12.04
C GLY A 248 33.24 7.79 11.97
N ARG A 249 31.97 8.03 12.29
CA ARG A 249 31.30 9.33 12.12
C ARG A 249 31.83 10.35 13.14
N PRO A 250 32.19 11.59 12.72
CA PRO A 250 32.28 12.72 13.63
C PRO A 250 30.93 12.93 14.32
N GLU A 251 30.88 13.35 15.59
CA GLU A 251 29.62 13.50 16.33
C GLU A 251 28.58 14.38 15.61
N ASP A 252 29.03 15.40 14.86
CA ASP A 252 28.17 16.38 14.18
C ASP A 252 27.89 16.06 12.70
N TRP A 253 28.20 14.85 12.23
CA TRP A 253 28.11 14.50 10.80
C TRP A 253 26.71 14.70 10.19
N MET A 254 25.64 14.64 10.97
CA MET A 254 24.26 14.87 10.51
C MET A 254 23.97 16.36 10.23
N TYR A 255 24.90 17.26 10.54
CA TYR A 255 24.77 18.71 10.38
C TYR A 255 25.82 19.32 9.42
N LEU A 256 26.64 18.49 8.77
CA LEU A 256 27.68 18.86 7.79
C LEU A 256 27.23 18.58 6.35
#